data_AF-A0A536M6Y7-F1
#
_entry.id   AF-A0A536M6Y7-F1
#
_cell.length_a   1.000
_cell.length_b   1.000
_cell.length_c   1.000
_cell.angle_alpha   90.00
_cell.angle_beta   90.00
_cell.angle_gamma   90.00
#
_symmetry.space_group_name_H-M   'P 1'
#
loop_
_entity.id
_entity.type
_entity.pdbx_description
1 polymer ?
#
loop_
_entity_poly.entity_id
_entity_poly.type
_entity_poly.pdbx_seq_one_letter_code
_entity_poly.pdbx_strand_id
1 'polypeptide(L)' 'MATKDPREPFTRIDVKEADDMMKDGAEVVDVREPHEYTAGHVPGAKLIPVNSVYARRE' A
#
# COMPACT_ATOMS: atom_id res chain seq x y z
N MET A 1 13.38 6.63 6.92
CA MET A 1 13.36 6.07 8.26
C MET A 1 11.93 6.09 8.76
N ALA A 2 11.50 4.94 9.29
CA ALA A 2 10.15 4.72 9.74
C ALA A 2 9.74 5.77 10.78
N THR A 3 8.61 6.45 10.54
CA THR A 3 8.08 7.50 11.41
C THR A 3 6.67 7.15 11.84
N LYS A 4 6.41 7.27 13.14
CA LYS A 4 5.09 7.03 13.74
C LYS A 4 4.52 8.33 14.30
N ASP A 5 3.51 8.89 13.62
CA ASP A 5 2.74 10.03 14.13
C ASP A 5 1.69 9.51 15.14
N PRO A 6 1.58 10.09 16.34
CA PRO A 6 0.57 9.68 17.33
C PRO A 6 -0.88 9.76 16.84
N ARG A 7 -1.16 10.56 15.80
CA ARG A 7 -2.49 10.74 15.21
C ARG A 7 -2.86 9.68 14.17
N GLU A 8 -1.91 8.81 13.81
CA GLU A 8 -2.09 7.83 12.75
C GLU A 8 -2.05 6.41 13.30
N PRO A 9 -2.94 5.53 12.81
CA PRO A 9 -2.94 4.13 13.21
C PRO A 9 -1.85 3.30 12.50
N PHE A 10 -1.02 3.92 11.66
CA PHE A 10 -0.01 3.26 10.84
C PHE A 10 1.36 3.93 10.99
N THR A 11 2.41 3.22 10.59
CA THR A 11 3.78 3.73 10.52
C THR A 11 4.07 4.12 9.08
N ARG A 12 4.62 5.32 8.86
CA ARG A 12 5.17 5.70 7.56
C ARG A 12 6.58 5.14 7.43
N ILE A 13 6.92 4.64 6.26
CA ILE A 13 8.25 4.10 5.93
C ILE A 13 8.76 4.75 4.65
N ASP A 14 10.07 4.71 4.43
CA ASP A 14 10.65 5.09 3.14
C ASP A 14 10.67 3.92 2.13
N VAL A 15 11.09 4.22 0.89
CA VAL A 15 11.11 3.25 -0.21
C VAL A 15 12.09 2.10 0.05
N LYS A 16 13.22 2.36 0.72
CA LYS A 16 14.20 1.31 1.02
C LYS A 16 13.65 0.34 2.07
N GLU A 17 13.04 0.88 3.11
CA GLU A 17 12.38 0.08 4.15
C GLU A 17 11.24 -0.76 3.56
N ALA A 18 10.46 -0.19 2.64
CA ALA A 18 9.42 -0.94 1.92
C ALA A 18 9.99 -2.10 1.09
N ASP A 19 11.07 -1.87 0.34
CA ASP A 19 11.76 -2.90 -0.45
C ASP A 19 12.31 -4.03 0.43
N ASP A 20 12.89 -3.70 1.59
CA ASP A 20 13.36 -4.71 2.55
C ASP A 20 12.19 -5.53 3.13
N MET A 21 11.08 -4.89 3.50
CA MET A 21 9.87 -5.58 3.98
C MET A 21 9.25 -6.50 2.90
N MET A 22 9.26 -6.07 1.63
CA MET A 22 8.77 -6.89 0.52
C MET A 22 9.60 -8.16 0.34
N LYS A 23 10.94 -8.08 0.49
CA LYS A 23 11.82 -9.25 0.44
C LYS A 23 11.56 -10.22 1.60
N ASP A 24 11.13 -9.69 2.74
CA ASP A 24 10.73 -10.47 3.92
C ASP A 24 9.28 -11.00 3.84
N GLY A 25 8.60 -10.78 2.70
CA GLY A 25 7.29 -11.36 2.41
C GLY A 25 6.08 -10.47 2.76
N ALA A 26 6.29 -9.17 2.99
CA ALA A 26 5.18 -8.23 3.16
C ALA A 26 4.35 -8.09 1.88
N GLU A 27 3.03 -8.04 2.01
CA GLU A 27 2.13 -7.72 0.91
C GLU A 27 2.06 -6.21 0.67
N VAL A 28 2.00 -5.82 -0.60
CA VAL A 28 1.78 -4.42 -1.01
C VAL A 28 0.34 -4.27 -1.50
N VAL A 29 -0.38 -3.30 -0.94
CA VAL A 29 -1.73 -2.94 -1.38
C VAL A 29 -1.68 -1.57 -2.07
N ASP A 30 -2.07 -1.54 -3.34
CA ASP A 30 -2.23 -0.30 -4.08
C ASP A 30 -3.68 0.17 -3.97
N VAL A 31 -3.89 1.37 -3.43
CA VAL A 31 -5.23 1.93 -3.16
C VAL A 31 -5.68 2.99 -4.16
N ARG A 32 -4.89 3.20 -5.22
CA ARG A 32 -5.15 4.16 -6.30
C ARG A 32 -6.27 3.71 -7.24
N GLU A 33 -6.60 4.54 -8.22
CA GLU A 33 -7.56 4.19 -9.27
C GLU A 33 -6.99 3.16 -10.26
N PRO A 34 -7.83 2.31 -10.90
CA PRO A 34 -7.36 1.23 -11.77
C PRO A 34 -6.49 1.67 -12.95
N HIS A 35 -6.75 2.87 -13.49
CA HIS A 35 -5.98 3.39 -14.63
C HIS A 35 -4.55 3.79 -14.22
N GLU A 36 -4.35 4.31 -13.00
CA GLU A 36 -3.03 4.64 -12.46
C GLU A 36 -2.20 3.37 -12.21
N TYR A 37 -2.85 2.33 -11.68
CA TYR A 37 -2.22 1.02 -11.49
C TYR A 37 -1.80 0.40 -12.82
N THR A 38 -2.67 0.45 -13.82
CA THR A 38 -2.39 -0.10 -15.17
C THR A 38 -1.26 0.66 -15.88
N ALA A 39 -1.16 1.98 -15.67
CA ALA A 39 -0.07 2.78 -16.21
C ALA A 39 1.30 2.44 -15.58
N GLY A 40 1.31 1.95 -14.33
CA GLY A 40 2.49 1.48 -13.65
C GLY A 40 2.26 1.29 -12.15
N HIS A 41 2.73 0.16 -11.62
CA HIS A 41 2.60 -0.19 -10.20
C HIS A 41 3.78 -1.06 -9.75
N VAL A 42 3.90 -1.21 -8.43
CA VAL A 42 4.91 -2.07 -7.80
C VAL A 42 4.62 -3.54 -8.13
N PRO A 43 5.57 -4.32 -8.68
CA PRO A 43 5.36 -5.72 -8.99
C PRO A 43 4.84 -6.52 -7.77
N GLY A 44 3.79 -7.32 -7.98
CA GLY A 44 3.17 -8.11 -6.92
C GLY A 44 2.18 -7.34 -6.03
N ALA A 45 2.03 -6.02 -6.21
CA ALA A 45 1.04 -5.26 -5.47
C ALA A 45 -0.39 -5.66 -5.84
N LYS A 46 -1.25 -5.83 -4.82
CA LYS A 46 -2.67 -6.10 -5.00
C LYS A 46 -3.45 -4.79 -5.09
N LEU A 47 -4.18 -4.60 -6.18
CA LEU A 47 -5.03 -3.42 -6.35
C LEU A 47 -6.32 -3.56 -5.51
N ILE A 48 -6.52 -2.63 -4.57
CA ILE A 48 -7.73 -2.46 -3.77
C ILE A 48 -8.08 -0.96 -3.73
N PRO A 49 -8.80 -0.43 -4.74
CA PRO A 49 -9.08 1.00 -4.81
C PRO A 49 -9.83 1.49 -3.57
N VAL A 50 -9.39 2.58 -2.96
CA VAL A 50 -9.94 3.04 -1.66
C VAL A 50 -11.46 3.27 -1.72
N ASN A 51 -11.95 3.79 -2.85
CA ASN A 51 -13.37 4.05 -3.11
C ASN A 51 -14.24 2.77 -3.07
N SER A 52 -13.64 1.61 -3.32
CA SER A 52 -14.33 0.32 -3.35
C SER A 52 -14.35 -0.39 -1.99
N VAL A 53 -13.58 0.08 -1.00
CA VAL A 53 -13.47 -0.58 0.31
C VAL A 53 -14.80 -0.58 1.06
N TYR A 54 -15.55 0.54 1.02
CA TYR A 54 -16.84 0.64 1.71
C TYR A 54 -17.90 -0.33 1.16
N ALA A 55 -17.83 -0.67 -0.13
CA ALA A 55 -18.75 -1.61 -0.75
C ALA A 55 -18.46 -3.09 -0.42
N ARG A 56 -17.29 -3.40 0.17
CA ARG A 56 -16.86 -4.78 0.49
C ARG A 56 -17.15 -5.20 1.94
N ARG A 57 -17.90 -4.41 2.70
CA ARG A 57 -18.04 -4.55 4.16
C ARG A 57 -19.11 -5.55 4.62
N GLU A 58 -19.59 -6.40 3.71
CA GLU A 58 -20.61 -7.45 4.00
C GLU A 58 -19.98 -8.68 4.66
#